data_AF-A0A136JL59-F1
#
_entry.id   AF-A0A136JL59-F1
#
_cell.length_a   1.000
_cell.length_b   1.000
_cell.length_c   1.000
_cell.angle_alpha   90.00
_cell.angle_beta   90.00
_cell.angle_gamma   90.00
#
_symmetry.space_group_name_H-M   'P 1'
#
loop_
_entity.id
_entity.type
_entity.pdbx_description
1 polymer ?
#
loop_
_entity_poly.entity_id
_entity_poly.type
_entity_poly.pdbx_seq_one_letter_code
_entity_poly.pdbx_strand_id
1 'polypeptide(L)'
;MERLFENNYAQFMSKNINQYKIAIVGPGDVVSGFKALGVEAFDAKTSDEVLGQLRKIKQINNSENNPTPYAVVCVIEDLMVGMDEKEYAKVVSGPLPAVVLLPSAKGSQGLAEARLRKLAEKAIGAAII
;
A
#
# COMPACT_ATOMS: atom_id res chain seq x y z
N MET A 1 -21.76 -36.58 2.30
CA MET A 1 -22.47 -35.34 1.93
C MET A 1 -21.89 -34.14 2.66
N GLU A 2 -21.82 -34.16 3.99
CA GLU A 2 -21.30 -33.07 4.83
C GLU A 2 -19.82 -32.70 4.55
N ARG A 3 -18.93 -33.71 4.44
CA ARG A 3 -17.50 -33.50 4.09
C ARG A 3 -17.25 -32.86 2.71
N LEU A 4 -18.18 -33.04 1.76
CA LEU A 4 -18.06 -32.42 0.43
C LEU A 4 -18.50 -30.94 0.46
N PHE A 5 -19.42 -30.60 1.36
CA PHE A 5 -19.84 -29.22 1.59
C PHE A 5 -18.75 -28.42 2.31
N GLU A 6 -18.14 -29.00 3.36
CA GLU A 6 -17.03 -28.37 4.08
C GLU A 6 -15.81 -28.15 3.19
N ASN A 7 -15.44 -29.11 2.34
CA ASN A 7 -14.30 -28.96 1.42
C ASN A 7 -14.54 -27.84 0.41
N ASN A 8 -15.76 -27.74 -0.14
CA ASN A 8 -16.11 -26.67 -1.07
C ASN A 8 -16.19 -25.31 -0.38
N TYR A 9 -16.64 -25.25 0.88
CA TYR A 9 -16.66 -24.01 1.66
C TYR A 9 -15.26 -23.55 2.03
N ALA A 10 -14.39 -24.46 2.48
CA ALA A 10 -12.99 -24.17 2.79
C ALA A 10 -12.22 -23.75 1.53
N GLN A 11 -12.49 -24.39 0.39
CA GLN A 11 -11.89 -24.02 -0.89
C GLN A 11 -12.43 -22.69 -1.43
N PHE A 12 -13.72 -22.38 -1.24
CA PHE A 12 -14.31 -21.09 -1.58
C PHE A 12 -13.78 -19.96 -0.68
N MET A 13 -13.65 -20.20 0.62
CA MET A 13 -13.07 -19.24 1.59
C MET A 13 -11.57 -19.03 1.32
N SER A 14 -10.81 -20.10 1.08
CA SER A 14 -9.39 -20.04 0.71
C SER A 14 -9.16 -19.31 -0.62
N LYS A 15 -10.09 -19.41 -1.58
CA LYS A 15 -10.01 -18.76 -2.91
C LYS A 15 -10.34 -17.26 -2.85
N ASN A 16 -10.98 -16.78 -1.77
CA ASN A 16 -11.36 -15.38 -1.60
C ASN A 16 -10.50 -14.62 -0.59
N ILE A 17 -9.92 -15.30 0.42
CA ILE A 17 -9.04 -14.66 1.42
C ILE A 17 -7.65 -14.32 0.83
N ASN A 18 -7.27 -14.93 -0.29
CA ASN A 18 -5.93 -14.81 -0.88
C ASN A 18 -5.90 -14.05 -2.23
N GLN A 19 -6.84 -13.14 -2.45
CA GLN A 19 -6.96 -12.39 -3.72
C GLN A 19 -6.02 -11.18 -3.80
N TYR A 20 -5.61 -10.63 -2.66
CA TYR A 20 -4.81 -9.42 -2.61
C TYR A 20 -3.67 -9.49 -1.59
N LYS A 21 -2.54 -8.86 -1.94
CA LYS A 21 -1.39 -8.69 -1.06
C LYS A 21 -1.36 -7.30 -0.44
N ILE A 22 -0.68 -7.19 0.69
CA ILE A 22 -0.31 -5.91 1.31
C ILE A 22 1.20 -5.77 1.21
N ALA A 23 1.67 -4.58 0.82
CA ALA A 23 3.08 -4.23 0.84
C ALA A 23 3.35 -3.12 1.85
N ILE A 24 4.57 -3.08 2.37
CA ILE A 24 5.09 -1.97 3.15
C ILE A 24 6.43 -1.50 2.58
N VAL A 25 6.62 -0.19 2.49
CA VAL A 25 7.84 0.46 1.97
C VAL A 25 8.44 1.32 3.07
N GLY A 26 9.70 1.04 3.41
CA GLY A 26 10.41 1.77 4.47
C GLY A 26 11.79 1.19 4.74
N PRO A 27 12.53 1.71 5.75
CA PRO A 27 13.85 1.19 6.09
C PRO A 27 13.76 -0.29 6.47
N GLY A 28 14.55 -1.14 5.84
CA GLY A 28 14.42 -2.60 5.96
C GLY A 28 14.53 -3.15 7.38
N ASP A 29 15.31 -2.51 8.23
CA ASP A 29 15.42 -2.80 9.67
C ASP A 29 14.11 -2.54 10.43
N VAL A 30 13.32 -1.57 9.99
CA VAL A 30 12.00 -1.25 10.55
C VAL A 30 10.91 -2.14 9.95
N VAL A 31 10.89 -2.28 8.61
CA VAL A 31 9.73 -2.90 7.93
C VAL A 31 9.82 -4.42 7.81
N SER A 32 10.99 -5.03 8.03
CA SER A 32 11.16 -6.49 7.95
C SER A 32 10.31 -7.27 8.95
N GLY A 33 10.02 -6.68 10.13
CA GLY A 33 9.16 -7.29 11.15
C GLY A 33 7.73 -7.58 10.68
N PHE A 34 7.24 -6.84 9.67
CA PHE A 34 5.89 -7.02 9.14
C PHE A 34 5.73 -8.24 8.23
N LYS A 35 6.84 -8.87 7.80
CA LYS A 35 6.81 -10.12 7.02
C LYS A 35 6.12 -11.25 7.77
N ALA A 36 6.30 -11.31 9.11
CA ALA A 36 5.63 -12.28 9.97
C ALA A 36 4.09 -12.15 9.94
N LEU A 37 3.56 -10.98 9.57
CA LEU A 37 2.13 -10.70 9.45
C LEU A 37 1.60 -10.90 8.02
N GLY A 38 2.42 -11.45 7.11
CA GLY A 38 2.05 -11.64 5.71
C GLY A 38 2.14 -10.38 4.85
N VAL A 39 2.82 -9.33 5.33
CA VAL A 39 3.06 -8.10 4.57
C VAL A 39 4.39 -8.22 3.82
N GLU A 40 4.38 -7.92 2.52
CA GLU A 40 5.60 -7.92 1.72
C GLU A 40 6.38 -6.62 1.94
N ALA A 41 7.61 -6.72 2.43
CA ALA A 41 8.42 -5.55 2.77
C ALA A 41 9.41 -5.19 1.66
N PHE A 42 9.41 -3.91 1.28
CA PHE A 42 10.30 -3.31 0.30
C PHE A 42 11.19 -2.27 0.99
N ASP A 43 12.51 -2.42 0.86
CA ASP A 43 13.48 -1.50 1.45
C ASP A 43 13.52 -0.18 0.66
N ALA A 44 13.46 0.93 1.38
CA ALA A 44 13.66 2.28 0.88
C ALA A 44 14.09 3.20 2.03
N LYS A 45 15.00 4.13 1.74
CA LYS A 45 15.55 5.10 2.69
C LYS A 45 15.45 6.55 2.19
N THR A 46 15.04 6.72 0.94
CA THR A 46 14.87 8.04 0.30
C THR A 46 13.53 8.10 -0.45
N SER A 47 13.07 9.32 -0.74
CA SER A 47 11.86 9.55 -1.53
C SER A 47 11.96 8.95 -2.94
N ASP A 48 13.11 9.06 -3.60
CA ASP A 48 13.34 8.46 -4.92
C ASP A 48 13.25 6.94 -4.89
N GLU A 49 13.81 6.30 -3.86
CA GLU A 49 13.71 4.85 -3.67
C GLU A 49 12.26 4.43 -3.44
N VAL A 50 11.51 5.17 -2.62
CA VAL A 50 10.07 4.94 -2.42
C VAL A 50 9.33 5.01 -3.76
N LEU A 51 9.58 6.04 -4.56
CA LEU A 51 8.95 6.18 -5.88
C LEU A 51 9.30 5.00 -6.80
N GLY A 52 10.56 4.54 -6.76
CA GLY A 52 11.01 3.34 -7.46
C GLY A 52 10.24 2.09 -7.03
N GLN A 53 10.07 1.86 -5.72
CA GLN A 53 9.29 0.73 -5.21
C GLN A 53 7.82 0.81 -5.61
N LEU A 54 7.20 2.00 -5.53
CA LEU A 54 5.81 2.19 -5.93
C LEU A 54 5.61 1.92 -7.43
N ARG A 55 6.56 2.34 -8.28
CA ARG A 55 6.54 2.01 -9.73
C ARG A 55 6.64 0.51 -9.96
N LYS A 56 7.55 -0.16 -9.27
CA LYS A 56 7.73 -1.61 -9.35
C LYS A 56 6.45 -2.34 -8.94
N ILE A 57 5.84 -1.97 -7.81
CA ILE A 57 4.58 -2.55 -7.33
C ILE A 57 3.46 -2.32 -8.34
N LYS A 58 3.35 -1.12 -8.92
CA LYS A 58 2.36 -0.81 -9.95
C LYS A 58 2.54 -1.67 -11.20
N GLN A 59 3.79 -1.87 -11.65
CA GLN A 59 4.10 -2.75 -12.77
C GLN A 59 3.71 -4.20 -12.47
N ILE A 60 3.98 -4.69 -11.26
CA ILE A 60 3.58 -6.03 -10.81
C ILE A 60 2.04 -6.18 -10.82
N ASN A 61 1.30 -5.15 -10.40
CA ASN A 61 -0.16 -5.15 -10.44
C ASN A 61 -0.75 -5.14 -11.86
N ASN A 62 -0.07 -4.49 -12.80
CA ASN A 62 -0.52 -4.41 -14.19
C ASN A 62 -0.13 -5.65 -15.01
N SER A 63 0.67 -6.56 -14.46
CA SER A 63 1.11 -7.77 -15.16
C SER A 63 0.02 -8.84 -15.15
N GLU A 64 -0.33 -9.37 -16.32
CA GLU A 64 -1.28 -10.48 -16.48
C GLU A 64 -0.82 -11.78 -15.79
N ASN A 65 0.47 -11.89 -15.49
CA ASN A 65 1.08 -13.06 -14.84
C ASN A 65 1.09 -12.98 -13.32
N ASN A 66 0.55 -11.90 -12.72
CA ASN A 66 0.49 -11.80 -11.27
C ASN A 66 -0.83 -12.40 -10.74
N PRO A 67 -0.79 -13.57 -10.09
CA PRO A 67 -2.00 -14.21 -9.57
C PRO A 67 -2.62 -13.45 -8.38
N THR A 68 -1.91 -12.48 -7.79
CA THR A 68 -2.36 -11.79 -6.57
C THR A 68 -1.87 -10.33 -6.55
N PRO A 69 -2.68 -9.37 -7.02
CA PRO A 69 -2.32 -7.95 -6.99
C PRO A 69 -2.20 -7.40 -5.56
N TYR A 70 -1.38 -6.37 -5.40
CA TYR A 70 -1.31 -5.58 -4.18
C TYR A 70 -2.55 -4.69 -4.08
N ALA A 71 -3.32 -4.84 -2.99
CA ALA A 71 -4.43 -3.95 -2.69
C ALA A 71 -3.95 -2.67 -2.02
N VAL A 72 -3.03 -2.80 -1.06
CA VAL A 72 -2.58 -1.70 -0.21
C VAL A 72 -1.06 -1.67 -0.18
N VAL A 73 -0.49 -0.47 -0.28
CA VAL A 73 0.92 -0.20 -0.03
C VAL A 73 1.02 0.82 1.10
N CYS A 74 1.56 0.40 2.23
CA CYS A 74 1.90 1.27 3.34
C CYS A 74 3.28 1.88 3.10
N VAL A 75 3.45 3.18 3.31
CA VAL A 75 4.74 3.87 3.15
C VAL A 75 5.05 4.64 4.42
N ILE A 76 6.26 4.51 4.94
CA ILE A 76 6.72 5.30 6.08
C ILE A 76 6.80 6.78 5.68
N GLU A 77 6.07 7.61 6.40
CA GLU A 77 5.80 9.02 6.08
C GLU A 77 7.07 9.86 5.98
N ASP A 78 8.06 9.64 6.84
CA ASP A 78 9.35 10.36 6.85
C ASP A 78 10.07 10.27 5.49
N LEU A 79 9.85 9.20 4.73
CA LEU A 79 10.48 8.99 3.42
C LEU A 79 9.79 9.74 2.28
N MET A 80 8.63 10.34 2.55
CA MET A 80 7.86 11.08 1.55
C MET A 80 8.23 12.57 1.54
N VAL A 81 9.06 13.03 2.49
CA VAL A 81 9.52 14.42 2.55
C VAL A 81 10.37 14.73 1.31
N GLY A 82 10.03 15.82 0.61
CA GLY A 82 10.72 16.22 -0.62
C GLY A 82 10.35 15.39 -1.86
N MET A 83 9.33 14.52 -1.77
CA MET A 83 8.81 13.79 -2.93
C MET A 83 8.21 14.75 -3.97
N ASP A 84 8.49 14.52 -5.25
CA ASP A 84 7.80 15.21 -6.34
C ASP A 84 6.32 14.77 -6.38
N GLU A 85 5.42 15.69 -6.03
CA GLU A 85 3.98 15.42 -6.02
C GLU A 85 3.42 14.97 -7.36
N LYS A 86 3.95 15.48 -8.49
CA LYS A 86 3.46 15.13 -9.83
C LYS A 86 3.85 13.71 -10.18
N GLU A 87 5.10 13.34 -9.92
CA GLU A 87 5.57 11.98 -10.17
C GLU A 87 4.87 10.98 -9.25
N TYR A 88 4.69 11.33 -7.97
CA TYR A 88 3.92 10.52 -7.03
C TYR A 88 2.47 10.31 -7.51
N ALA A 89 1.78 11.39 -7.90
CA ALA A 89 0.39 11.33 -8.37
C ALA A 89 0.22 10.43 -9.60
N LYS A 90 1.20 10.41 -10.52
CA LYS A 90 1.19 9.50 -11.67
C LYS A 90 1.27 8.04 -11.24
N VAL A 91 2.19 7.73 -10.32
CA VAL A 91 2.44 6.36 -9.87
C VAL A 91 1.27 5.79 -9.06
N VAL A 92 0.65 6.62 -8.21
CA VAL A 92 -0.47 6.21 -7.35
C VAL A 92 -1.85 6.39 -7.99
N SER A 93 -1.90 6.70 -9.29
CA SER A 93 -3.16 6.86 -10.02
C SER A 93 -3.87 5.53 -10.25
N GLY A 94 -5.19 5.59 -10.42
CA GLY A 94 -6.03 4.41 -10.65
C GLY A 94 -6.50 3.72 -9.36
N PRO A 95 -7.23 2.60 -9.50
CA PRO A 95 -7.91 1.97 -8.36
C PRO A 95 -6.97 1.18 -7.44
N LEU A 96 -5.90 0.57 -7.97
CA LEU A 96 -4.97 -0.25 -7.21
C LEU A 96 -3.50 0.04 -7.57
N PRO A 97 -2.57 -0.03 -6.62
CA PRO A 97 -2.81 -0.21 -5.19
C PRO A 97 -3.23 1.12 -4.51
N ALA A 98 -3.96 1.03 -3.40
CA ALA A 98 -4.17 2.16 -2.50
C ALA A 98 -2.88 2.43 -1.70
N VAL A 99 -2.37 3.66 -1.74
CA VAL A 99 -1.12 4.02 -1.03
C VAL A 99 -1.45 4.79 0.24
N VAL A 100 -1.13 4.21 1.40
CA VAL A 100 -1.40 4.74 2.74
C VAL A 100 -0.08 5.17 3.38
N LEU A 101 -0.09 6.32 4.06
CA LEU A 101 1.08 6.81 4.80
C LEU A 101 0.98 6.34 6.25
N LEU A 102 2.07 5.79 6.78
CA LEU A 102 2.19 5.39 8.18
C LEU A 102 3.22 6.27 8.89
N PRO A 103 2.93 6.73 10.11
CA PRO A 103 3.92 7.43 10.92
C PRO A 103 5.11 6.51 11.20
N SER A 104 6.28 7.11 11.39
CA SER A 104 7.46 6.34 11.79
C SER A 104 7.44 6.09 13.30
N ALA A 105 8.37 5.26 13.79
CA ALA A 105 8.56 5.05 15.23
C ALA A 105 8.91 6.35 16.00
N LYS A 106 9.33 7.40 15.29
CA LYS A 106 9.65 8.72 15.86
C LYS A 106 8.42 9.63 15.97
N GLY A 107 7.27 9.23 15.42
CA GLY A 107 6.04 10.01 15.36
C GLY A 107 5.58 10.32 13.93
N SER A 108 4.55 11.15 13.83
CA SER A 108 3.97 11.63 12.57
C SER A 108 4.60 12.96 12.15
N GLN A 109 4.80 13.17 10.85
CA GLN A 109 5.17 14.46 10.25
C GLN A 109 3.95 15.25 9.76
N GLY A 110 2.73 14.73 9.96
CA GLY A 110 1.48 15.39 9.58
C GLY A 110 1.15 15.34 8.08
N LEU A 111 1.94 14.64 7.27
CA LEU A 111 1.70 14.44 5.84
C LEU A 111 0.48 13.55 5.57
N ALA A 112 0.22 12.57 6.43
CA ALA A 112 -0.98 11.73 6.39
C ALA A 112 -2.24 12.59 6.61
N GLU A 113 -2.23 13.46 7.62
CA GLU A 113 -3.32 14.39 7.91
C GLU A 113 -3.50 15.41 6.78
N ALA A 114 -2.41 16.04 6.32
CA ALA A 114 -2.44 16.95 5.19
C ALA A 114 -3.01 16.29 3.92
N ARG A 115 -2.70 15.02 3.70
CA ARG A 115 -3.24 14.25 2.57
C ARG A 115 -4.73 13.98 2.74
N LEU A 116 -5.18 13.60 3.93
CA LEU A 116 -6.61 13.42 4.21
C LEU A 116 -7.39 14.71 3.96
N ARG A 117 -6.87 15.85 4.44
CA ARG A 117 -7.44 17.18 4.19
C ARG A 117 -7.54 17.49 2.69
N LYS A 118 -6.46 17.31 1.92
CA LYS A 118 -6.43 17.54 0.46
C LYS A 118 -7.44 16.64 -0.28
N LEU A 119 -7.61 15.39 0.17
CA LEU A 119 -8.61 14.47 -0.40
C LEU A 119 -10.03 14.92 -0.06
N ALA A 120 -10.30 15.35 1.17
CA ALA A 120 -11.60 15.89 1.59
C ALA A 120 -11.95 17.16 0.80
N GLU A 121 -11.01 18.08 0.66
CA GLU A 121 -11.14 19.30 -0.16
C GLU A 121 -11.47 18.95 -1.62
N LYS A 122 -10.78 17.97 -2.21
CA LYS A 122 -11.05 17.53 -3.59
C LYS A 122 -12.42 16.88 -3.75
N ALA A 123 -12.90 16.16 -2.74
CA ALA A 123 -14.17 15.43 -2.81
C ALA A 123 -15.38 16.34 -2.55
N ILE A 124 -15.25 17.34 -1.67
CA ILE A 124 -16.37 18.14 -1.16
C ILE A 124 -16.31 19.59 -1.67
N GLY A 125 -15.14 20.07 -2.10
CA GLY A 125 -14.93 21.43 -2.60
C GLY A 125 -14.69 22.48 -1.52
N ALA A 126 -14.54 22.07 -0.26
CA ALA A 126 -14.26 22.96 0.87
C ALA A 126 -13.31 22.29 1.87
N ALA A 127 -12.54 23.09 2.61
CA ALA A 127 -11.72 22.61 3.72
C ALA A 127 -12.62 22.30 4.92
N ILE A 128 -12.64 21.05 5.38
CA ILE A 128 -13.50 20.59 6.48
C ILE A 128 -12.69 20.09 7.70
N ILE A 129 -11.38 19.89 7.53
CA ILE A 129 -10.47 19.29 8.50
C ILE A 129 -9.18 20.10 8.56
#